data_AF-A0A382ULD7-F1
#
_entry.id   AF-A0A382ULD7-F1
#
_cell.length_a   1.000
_cell.length_b   1.000
_cell.length_c   1.000
_cell.angle_alpha   90.00
_cell.angle_beta   90.00
_cell.angle_gamma   90.00
#
_symmetry.space_group_name_H-M   'P 1'
#
loop_
_entity.id
_entity.type
_entity.pdbx_description
1 polymer ?
#
loop_
_entity_poly.entity_id
_entity_poly.type
_entity_poly.pdbx_seq_one_letter_code
_entity_poly.pdbx_strand_id
1 'polypeptide(L)'
;MILKIKLIIFFILIFGSSHALNLPKDILQGSLVIGQENNIDQIIVDGNDIKLSKEGYYVFAVGRDHVDPFSVTKIFNNEVVSIHEIQI
;
A
#
# COMPACT_ATOMS: atom_id res chain seq x y z
N MET A 1 9.26 -43.13 9.50
CA MET A 1 8.84 -41.86 10.11
C MET A 1 9.83 -40.73 9.81
N ILE A 2 11.13 -40.90 10.07
CA ILE A 2 12.20 -39.92 9.77
C ILE A 2 12.22 -39.46 8.30
N LEU A 3 12.04 -40.37 7.34
CA LEU A 3 12.10 -40.02 5.91
C LEU A 3 10.97 -39.06 5.49
N LYS A 4 9.77 -39.24 6.06
CA LYS A 4 8.63 -38.35 5.81
C LYS A 4 8.89 -36.94 6.37
N ILE A 5 9.51 -36.86 7.55
CA ILE A 5 9.90 -35.60 8.18
C ILE A 5 10.96 -34.86 7.35
N LYS A 6 11.98 -35.57 6.85
CA LYS A 6 12.98 -34.98 5.95
C LYS A 6 12.38 -34.43 4.66
N LEU A 7 11.39 -35.13 4.10
CA LEU A 7 10.69 -34.69 2.90
C LEU A 7 9.88 -33.41 3.14
N ILE A 8 9.19 -33.32 4.28
CA ILE A 8 8.44 -32.12 4.68
C ILE A 8 9.38 -30.93 4.86
N ILE A 9 10.51 -31.11 5.54
CA ILE A 9 11.51 -30.05 5.74
C ILE A 9 12.07 -29.57 4.40
N PHE A 10 12.37 -30.50 3.48
CA PHE A 10 12.83 -30.17 2.13
C PHE A 10 11.81 -29.32 1.36
N PHE A 11 10.52 -29.63 1.47
CA PHE A 11 9.47 -28.86 0.81
C PHE A 11 9.38 -27.44 1.36
N ILE A 12 9.44 -27.26 2.69
CA ILE A 12 9.36 -25.93 3.32
C ILE A 12 10.54 -25.03 2.89
N LEU A 13 11.73 -25.60 2.74
CA LEU A 13 12.93 -24.87 2.33
C LEU A 13 12.87 -24.35 0.88
N ILE A 14 12.12 -25.00 -0.01
CA ILE A 14 12.07 -24.65 -1.44
C ILE A 14 10.92 -23.68 -1.74
N PHE A 15 9.80 -23.81 -1.04
CA PHE A 15 8.58 -23.04 -1.32
C PHE A 15 8.34 -21.88 -0.35
N GLY A 16 9.27 -21.59 0.57
CA GLY A 16 9.10 -20.55 1.59
C GLY A 16 9.30 -19.11 1.11
N SER A 17 9.92 -18.89 -0.05
CA SER A 17 10.21 -17.54 -0.55
C SER A 17 9.01 -16.99 -1.34
N SER A 18 8.17 -16.22 -0.65
CA SER A 18 7.21 -15.31 -1.30
C SER A 18 7.90 -13.96 -1.54
N HIS A 19 8.03 -13.56 -2.80
CA HIS A 19 8.47 -12.22 -3.16
C HIS A 19 7.24 -11.36 -3.41
N ALA A 20 6.99 -10.38 -2.54
CA ALA A 20 6.04 -9.33 -2.84
C ALA A 20 6.60 -8.52 -4.02
N LEU A 21 5.78 -8.33 -5.05
CA LEU A 21 6.12 -7.42 -6.13
C LEU A 21 6.18 -6.01 -5.53
N ASN A 22 7.37 -5.41 -5.49
CA ASN A 22 7.48 -3.98 -5.21
C ASN A 22 6.79 -3.25 -6.36
N LEU A 23 5.68 -2.57 -6.04
CA LEU A 23 4.96 -1.75 -7.01
C LEU A 23 5.94 -0.74 -7.64
N PRO A 24 5.77 -0.40 -8.94
CA PRO A 24 6.57 0.65 -9.56
C PRO A 24 6.47 1.93 -8.72
N LYS A 25 7.57 2.68 -8.71
CA LYS A 25 7.68 3.92 -7.92
C LYS A 25 6.68 4.99 -8.37
N ASP A 26 6.24 4.89 -9.63
CA ASP A 26 5.28 5.77 -10.28
C ASP A 26 3.95 5.03 -10.47
N ILE A 27 2.82 5.74 -10.30
CA ILE A 27 1.48 5.17 -10.40
C ILE A 27 0.98 5.23 -11.84
N LEU A 28 0.64 4.08 -12.41
CA LEU A 28 0.07 4.04 -13.75
C LEU A 28 -1.28 4.79 -13.85
N GLN A 29 -1.46 5.56 -14.91
CA GLN A 29 -2.76 6.14 -15.26
C GLN A 29 -3.84 5.07 -15.39
N GLY A 30 -5.05 5.35 -14.88
CA GLY A 30 -6.16 4.40 -14.88
C GLY A 30 -6.04 3.27 -13.85
N SER A 31 -5.08 3.36 -12.92
CA SER A 31 -4.88 2.36 -11.87
C SER A 31 -5.61 2.72 -10.57
N LEU A 32 -5.43 1.86 -9.57
CA LEU A 32 -5.98 2.00 -8.24
C LEU A 32 -4.81 2.05 -7.24
N VAL A 33 -4.75 3.10 -6.44
CA VAL A 33 -3.78 3.20 -5.35
C VAL A 33 -4.41 2.63 -4.09
N ILE A 34 -3.74 1.65 -3.50
CA ILE A 34 -4.12 1.07 -2.21
C ILE A 34 -2.97 1.31 -1.26
N GLY A 35 -3.27 1.87 -0.09
CA GLY A 35 -2.31 2.01 0.99
C GLY A 35 -2.87 1.51 2.31
N GLN A 36 -1.98 1.36 3.29
CA GLN A 36 -2.34 0.99 4.64
C GLN A 36 -1.53 1.81 5.64
N GLU A 37 -2.22 2.44 6.58
CA GLU A 37 -1.64 3.19 7.68
C GLU A 37 -2.37 2.91 8.99
N ASN A 38 -1.69 2.28 9.93
CA ASN A 38 -2.33 1.79 11.17
C ASN A 38 -2.45 2.86 12.27
N ASN A 39 -1.73 3.99 12.14
CA ASN A 39 -1.63 5.02 13.18
C ASN A 39 -2.02 6.40 12.66
N ILE A 40 -2.91 6.46 11.66
CA ILE A 40 -3.36 7.70 11.03
C ILE A 40 -4.88 7.77 11.14
N ASP A 41 -5.39 8.93 11.52
CA ASP A 41 -6.83 9.15 11.69
C ASP A 41 -7.50 9.55 10.38
N GLN A 42 -6.76 10.28 9.53
CA GLN A 42 -7.28 10.83 8.29
C GLN A 42 -6.21 10.89 7.19
N ILE A 43 -6.63 10.58 5.97
CA ILE A 43 -5.81 10.72 4.76
C ILE A 43 -6.53 11.65 3.79
N ILE A 44 -5.83 12.68 3.35
CA ILE A 44 -6.32 13.64 2.36
C ILE A 44 -5.49 13.49 1.10
N VAL A 45 -6.15 13.32 -0.05
CA VAL A 45 -5.53 13.22 -1.37
C VAL A 45 -6.02 14.39 -2.22
N ASP A 46 -5.11 15.27 -2.62
CA ASP A 46 -5.39 16.51 -3.36
C ASP A 46 -6.52 17.35 -2.74
N GLY A 47 -6.51 17.45 -1.42
CA GLY A 47 -7.52 18.19 -0.65
C GLY A 47 -8.83 17.43 -0.42
N ASN A 48 -8.99 16.22 -0.97
CA ASN A 48 -10.18 15.38 -0.77
C ASN A 48 -9.94 14.37 0.35
N ASP A 49 -10.89 14.27 1.28
CA ASP A 49 -10.84 13.31 2.38
C ASP A 49 -11.09 11.88 1.86
N ILE A 50 -10.16 10.97 2.15
CA ILE A 50 -10.24 9.56 1.75
C ILE A 50 -10.61 8.71 2.95
N LYS A 51 -11.62 7.87 2.76
CA LYS A 51 -12.09 6.97 3.81
C LYS A 51 -11.02 5.95 4.21
N LEU A 52 -10.72 5.90 5.49
CA LEU A 52 -9.93 4.84 6.12
C LEU A 52 -10.82 3.71 6.66
N SER A 53 -10.35 2.48 6.49
CA SER A 53 -10.91 1.31 7.18
C SER A 53 -10.45 1.27 8.64
N LYS A 54 -11.09 0.41 9.45
CA LYS A 54 -10.69 0.22 10.86
C LYS A 54 -9.29 -0.37 10.99
N GLU A 55 -8.85 -1.09 9.97
CA GLU A 55 -7.54 -1.72 9.85
C GLU A 55 -6.51 -0.83 9.13
N GLY A 56 -6.86 0.45 8.88
CA GLY A 56 -5.95 1.44 8.31
C GLY A 56 -5.86 1.43 6.79
N TYR A 57 -6.70 0.67 6.08
CA TYR A 57 -6.66 0.64 4.61
C TYR A 57 -7.36 1.84 4.00
N TYR A 58 -6.79 2.39 2.94
CA TYR A 58 -7.39 3.42 2.10
C TYR A 58 -7.17 3.13 0.62
N VAL A 59 -8.05 3.66 -0.21
CA VAL A 59 -8.01 3.42 -1.66
C VAL A 59 -8.53 4.62 -2.43
N PHE A 60 -7.87 4.96 -3.53
CA PHE A 60 -8.35 5.96 -4.48
C PHE A 60 -7.97 5.57 -5.92
N ALA A 61 -8.75 6.03 -6.90
CA ALA A 61 -8.52 5.74 -8.31
C ALA A 61 -7.69 6.85 -8.96
N VAL A 62 -6.79 6.46 -9.86
CA VAL A 62 -6.05 7.39 -10.72
C VAL A 62 -6.76 7.49 -12.06
N GLY A 63 -7.16 8.71 -12.43
CA GLY A 63 -7.78 8.97 -13.72
C GLY A 63 -6.86 8.59 -14.88
N ARG A 64 -7.44 8.16 -16.02
CA ARG A 64 -6.64 7.86 -17.23
C ARG A 64 -5.95 9.09 -17.80
N ASP A 65 -6.54 10.26 -17.59
CA ASP A 65 -6.03 11.53 -18.10
C ASP A 65 -5.26 12.31 -17.02
N HIS A 66 -5.01 11.70 -15.86
CA HIS A 66 -4.29 12.36 -14.77
C HIS A 66 -2.80 12.38 -15.08
N VAL A 67 -2.19 13.57 -15.07
CA VAL A 67 -0.77 13.76 -15.40
C VAL A 67 0.02 14.41 -14.26
N ASP A 68 -0.69 15.05 -13.33
CA ASP A 68 -0.07 15.74 -12.21
C ASP A 68 0.15 14.79 -11.03
N PRO A 69 1.22 14.97 -10.24
CA PRO A 69 1.44 14.19 -9.02
C PRO A 69 0.31 14.38 -8.00
N PHE A 70 -0.01 13.32 -7.27
CA PHE A 70 -0.94 13.39 -6.14
C PHE A 70 -0.24 13.86 -4.88
N SER A 71 -0.82 14.83 -4.17
CA SER A 71 -0.42 15.20 -2.82
C SER A 71 -1.20 14.38 -1.79
N VAL A 72 -0.50 13.57 -1.02
CA VAL A 72 -1.07 12.75 0.06
C VAL A 72 -0.65 13.33 1.41
N THR A 73 -1.63 13.83 2.16
CA THR A 73 -1.46 14.36 3.50
C THR A 73 -2.01 13.37 4.53
N LYS A 74 -1.20 13.06 5.55
CA LYS A 74 -1.58 12.19 6.66
C LYS A 74 -1.75 13.01 7.93
N ILE A 75 -2.86 12.82 8.61
CA ILE A 75 -3.21 13.55 9.83
C ILE A 75 -3.41 12.56 10.97
N PHE A 76 -2.83 12.88 12.13
CA PHE A 76 -3.00 12.14 13.37
C PHE A 76 -3.21 13.14 14.50
N ASN A 77 -4.21 12.91 15.37
CA ASN A 77 -4.57 13.81 16.46
C ASN A 77 -4.73 15.27 16.02
N ASN A 78 -5.39 15.51 14.87
CA ASN A 78 -5.56 16.85 14.27
C ASN A 78 -4.25 17.56 13.84
N GLU A 79 -3.11 16.87 13.83
CA GLU A 79 -1.83 17.40 13.37
C GLU A 79 -1.39 16.75 12.07
N VAL A 80 -0.82 17.55 11.16
CA VAL A 80 -0.22 17.05 9.92
C VAL A 80 1.08 16.33 10.25
N VAL A 81 1.09 15.02 10.10
CA VAL A 81 2.28 14.19 10.36
C VAL A 81 3.20 14.19 9.15
N SER A 82 2.63 14.12 7.95
CA SER A 82 3.42 14.04 6.72
C SER A 82 2.63 14.47 5.48
N ILE A 83 3.34 15.04 4.52
CA ILE A 83 2.86 15.34 3.16
C ILE A 83 3.82 14.67 2.19
N HIS A 84 3.32 13.85 1.27
CA HIS A 84 4.13 13.13 0.28
C HIS A 84 3.49 13.31 -1.10
N GLU A 85 4.32 13.49 -2.12
CA GLU A 85 3.87 13.51 -3.51
C GLU A 85 4.10 12.16 -4.15
N ILE A 86 3.07 11.64 -4.84
CA ILE A 86 3.18 10.42 -5.64
C ILE A 86 3.12 10.79 -7.11
N GLN A 87 4.18 10.44 -7.83
CA GLN A 87 4.28 10.67 -9.27
C GLN A 87 3.43 9.65 -10.03
N ILE A 88 2.90 10.07 -11.18
CA ILE A 88 2.10 9.26 -12.12
C ILE A 88 2.97 8.84 -13.29
#